data_AF-A0AA41FNY5-F1
#
_entry.id   AF-A0AA41FNY5-F1
#
_cell.length_a   1.000
_cell.length_b   1.000
_cell.length_c   1.000
_cell.angle_alpha   90.00
_cell.angle_beta   90.00
_cell.angle_gamma   90.00
#
_symmetry.space_group_name_H-M   'P 1'
#
loop_
_entity.id
_entity.type
_entity.pdbx_description
1 polymer ?
#
loop_
_entity_poly.entity_id
_entity_poly.type
_entity_poly.pdbx_seq_one_letter_code
_entity_poly.pdbx_strand_id
1 'polypeptide(L)'
;MKKYRKIAVDLLVNIISYGLPIVLLQFLLLPILARDMSEDNYGLLLSLTSVVSIFAEMTCGNLANVRILLNDEYLRKDAIGNFKSLLYIMVFLSSFVVGLVSILLYSVSIQETILLLIYYILLSFRSYYITGFRIENNYNKLMINNMIMCVGYLIGIALFQVWAVWQIAYIIPAGLTCLHACKKTNLLKEQKRVTAEFMPLTNKTGSFMISYVLGSGMTYFDRIYLYPILGGAAVSTYHVSTLMGKFLSMLIAPMNMVILSYAAKIKVFTQKMKLGIIIADLIFCGGFAFGAIFLSPIVIQVLYPQYFSLAKEFIPIVTVATCIFSAATVLRVIAMRLVSHNMIFVIESVYAILYVCMSVFFLSLNGLMGFCYATLVAAIVRFSLFGGSLLLYGKGN
;
A
#
# COMPACT_ATOMS: atom_id res chain seq x y z
N MET A 1 3.98 -23.02 -26.58
CA MET A 1 5.18 -22.62 -25.79
C MET A 1 5.53 -21.14 -25.88
N LYS A 2 5.64 -20.51 -27.07
CA LYS A 2 5.97 -19.06 -27.21
C LYS A 2 4.99 -18.09 -26.51
N LYS A 3 3.68 -18.36 -26.53
CA LYS A 3 2.64 -17.51 -25.90
C LYS A 3 2.74 -17.48 -24.36
N TYR A 4 2.98 -18.62 -23.72
CA TYR A 4 3.15 -18.71 -22.26
C TYR A 4 4.48 -18.11 -21.80
N ARG A 5 5.55 -18.25 -22.59
CA ARG A 5 6.84 -17.58 -22.35
C ARG A 5 6.71 -16.06 -22.41
N LYS A 6 5.97 -15.53 -23.40
CA LYS A 6 5.71 -14.09 -23.52
C LYS A 6 4.91 -13.56 -22.32
N ILE A 7 3.85 -14.25 -21.91
CA ILE A 7 3.06 -13.88 -20.72
C ILE A 7 3.92 -13.91 -19.44
N ALA A 8 4.77 -14.92 -19.27
CA ALA A 8 5.65 -15.02 -18.10
C ALA A 8 6.71 -13.90 -18.07
N VAL A 9 7.28 -13.56 -19.23
CA VAL A 9 8.23 -12.44 -19.36
C VAL A 9 7.51 -11.11 -19.12
N ASP A 10 6.34 -10.89 -19.69
CA ASP A 10 5.54 -9.67 -19.48
C ASP A 10 5.14 -9.53 -18.00
N LEU A 11 4.79 -10.62 -17.33
CA LEU A 11 4.55 -10.64 -15.89
C LEU A 11 5.80 -10.27 -15.12
N LEU A 12 6.94 -10.92 -15.36
CA LEU A 12 8.19 -10.71 -14.64
C LEU A 12 8.72 -9.27 -14.84
N VAL A 13 8.65 -8.74 -16.06
CA VAL A 13 8.95 -7.34 -16.36
C VAL A 13 8.01 -6.40 -15.60
N ASN A 14 6.71 -6.73 -15.49
CA ASN A 14 5.78 -5.94 -14.67
C ASN A 14 6.10 -6.03 -13.17
N ILE A 15 6.43 -7.21 -12.63
CA ILE A 15 6.84 -7.37 -11.22
C ILE A 15 8.05 -6.48 -10.94
N ILE A 16 9.07 -6.53 -11.80
CA ILE A 16 10.27 -5.69 -11.66
C ILE A 16 9.91 -4.20 -11.81
N SER A 17 9.05 -3.86 -12.78
CA SER A 17 8.66 -2.47 -13.04
C SER A 17 7.89 -1.84 -11.89
N TYR A 18 7.07 -2.61 -11.16
CA TYR A 18 6.37 -2.14 -9.98
C TYR A 18 7.21 -2.27 -8.70
N GLY A 19 8.08 -3.28 -8.62
CA GLY A 19 8.94 -3.53 -7.47
C GLY A 19 10.12 -2.57 -7.37
N LEU A 20 10.70 -2.15 -8.49
CA LEU A 20 11.91 -1.32 -8.49
C LEU A 20 11.73 0.03 -7.77
N PRO A 21 10.66 0.83 -8.01
CA PRO A 21 10.43 2.05 -7.23
C PRO A 21 10.28 1.78 -5.73
N ILE A 22 9.68 0.65 -5.35
CA ILE A 22 9.49 0.26 -3.96
C ILE A 22 10.84 -0.10 -3.31
N VAL A 23 11.68 -0.86 -4.01
CA VAL A 23 13.03 -1.21 -3.54
C VAL A 23 13.86 0.05 -3.34
N LEU A 24 13.87 0.97 -4.31
CA LEU A 24 14.58 2.24 -4.17
C LEU A 24 14.03 3.09 -3.03
N LEU A 25 12.71 3.16 -2.87
CA LEU A 25 12.11 3.87 -1.74
C LEU A 25 12.59 3.27 -0.40
N GLN A 26 12.54 1.95 -0.26
CA GLN A 26 12.72 1.27 1.03
C GLN A 26 14.18 1.03 1.42
N PHE A 27 15.05 0.79 0.44
CA PHE A 27 16.46 0.42 0.63
C PHE A 27 17.46 1.50 0.17
N LEU A 28 16.99 2.61 -0.39
CA LEU A 28 17.86 3.73 -0.77
C LEU A 28 17.37 5.06 -0.22
N LEU A 29 16.17 5.51 -0.60
CA LEU A 29 15.64 6.82 -0.18
C LEU A 29 15.50 6.89 1.34
N LEU A 30 14.71 6.00 1.93
CA LEU A 30 14.41 6.02 3.37
C LEU A 30 15.68 5.89 4.25
N PRO A 31 16.63 4.97 3.97
CA PRO A 31 17.89 4.90 4.71
C PRO A 31 18.71 6.19 4.65
N ILE A 32 18.81 6.81 3.46
CA ILE A 32 19.58 8.06 3.30
C ILE A 32 18.93 9.19 4.10
N LEU A 33 17.60 9.34 4.01
CA LEU A 33 16.89 10.35 4.81
C LEU A 33 17.07 10.11 6.32
N ALA A 34 16.99 8.85 6.76
CA ALA A 34 17.14 8.50 8.18
C ALA A 34 18.54 8.80 8.75
N ARG A 35 19.58 8.80 7.91
CA ARG A 35 20.95 9.11 8.34
C ARG A 35 21.13 10.59 8.69
N ASP A 36 20.45 11.47 7.97
CA ASP A 36 20.63 12.92 8.09
C ASP A 36 19.50 13.59 8.91
N MET A 37 18.57 12.80 9.47
CA MET A 37 17.43 13.27 10.25
C MET A 37 17.49 12.74 11.69
N SER A 38 16.93 13.50 12.64
CA SER A 38 16.70 13.00 14.00
C SER A 38 15.65 11.89 14.00
N GLU A 39 15.64 11.06 15.05
CA GLU A 39 14.68 9.95 15.16
C GLU A 39 13.23 10.42 15.15
N ASP A 40 12.95 11.56 15.77
CA ASP A 40 11.62 12.14 15.80
C ASP A 40 11.20 12.68 14.43
N ASN A 41 12.08 13.39 13.73
CA ASN A 41 11.79 13.93 12.40
C ASN A 41 11.64 12.82 11.36
N TYR A 42 12.43 11.75 11.46
CA TYR A 42 12.26 10.59 10.58
C TYR A 42 10.94 9.87 10.86
N GLY A 43 10.55 9.74 12.12
CA GLY A 43 9.24 9.20 12.52
C GLY A 43 8.09 10.04 11.97
N LEU A 44 8.21 11.37 12.06
CA LEU A 44 7.24 12.33 11.51
C LEU A 44 7.10 12.17 10.00
N LEU A 45 8.23 12.08 9.28
CA LEU A 45 8.25 11.82 7.84
C LEU A 45 7.49 10.53 7.50
N LEU A 46 7.77 9.43 8.20
CA LEU A 46 7.13 8.14 7.95
C LEU A 46 5.61 8.21 8.18
N SER A 47 5.18 8.91 9.22
CA SER A 47 3.76 9.06 9.53
C SER A 47 3.03 9.97 8.54
N LEU A 48 3.60 11.13 8.20
CA LEU A 48 2.97 12.04 7.23
C LEU A 48 2.94 11.45 5.83
N THR A 49 4.00 10.76 5.38
CA THR A 49 4.00 10.07 4.09
C THR A 49 2.99 8.92 4.06
N SER A 50 2.72 8.28 5.20
CA SER A 50 1.65 7.31 5.35
C SER A 50 0.26 7.92 5.27
N VAL A 51 0.03 9.08 5.91
CA VAL A 51 -1.22 9.85 5.74
C VAL A 51 -1.44 10.18 4.27
N VAL A 52 -0.43 10.77 3.60
CA VAL A 52 -0.51 11.10 2.17
C VAL A 52 -0.83 9.86 1.31
N SER A 53 -0.14 8.74 1.55
CA SER A 53 -0.33 7.50 0.80
C SER A 53 -1.73 6.92 0.97
N ILE A 54 -2.26 6.92 2.20
CA ILE A 54 -3.63 6.47 2.48
C ILE A 54 -4.63 7.34 1.74
N PHE A 55 -4.59 8.66 1.90
CA PHE A 55 -5.60 9.53 1.31
C PHE A 55 -5.53 9.55 -0.23
N ALA A 56 -4.34 9.51 -0.82
CA ALA A 56 -4.18 9.51 -2.27
C ALA A 56 -4.75 8.23 -2.91
N GLU A 57 -4.43 7.06 -2.35
CA GLU A 57 -4.92 5.77 -2.87
C GLU A 57 -6.37 5.49 -2.48
N MET A 58 -6.76 5.84 -1.25
CA MET A 58 -8.16 5.75 -0.80
C MET A 58 -9.05 6.53 -1.75
N THR A 59 -8.71 7.76 -2.13
CA THR A 59 -9.58 8.61 -2.94
C THR A 59 -9.36 8.39 -4.44
N CYS A 60 -8.25 8.88 -4.95
CA CYS A 60 -7.96 8.97 -6.37
C CYS A 60 -7.56 7.61 -6.96
N GLY A 61 -6.85 6.77 -6.19
CA GLY A 61 -6.54 5.39 -6.56
C GLY A 61 -7.80 4.52 -6.75
N ASN A 62 -8.76 4.60 -5.81
CA ASN A 62 -10.04 3.91 -5.97
C ASN A 62 -10.92 4.50 -7.06
N LEU A 63 -10.98 5.82 -7.22
CA LEU A 63 -11.67 6.44 -8.36
C LEU A 63 -11.09 5.97 -9.69
N ALA A 64 -9.77 5.80 -9.77
CA ALA A 64 -9.08 5.19 -10.90
C ALA A 64 -9.52 3.73 -11.14
N ASN A 65 -9.59 2.90 -10.11
CA ASN A 65 -10.03 1.52 -10.25
C ASN A 65 -11.51 1.43 -10.69
N VAL A 66 -12.38 2.28 -10.15
CA VAL A 66 -13.78 2.40 -10.60
C VAL A 66 -13.85 2.89 -12.05
N ARG A 67 -12.95 3.80 -12.45
CA ARG A 67 -12.87 4.26 -13.84
C ARG A 67 -12.55 3.14 -14.82
N ILE A 68 -11.64 2.23 -14.47
CA ILE A 68 -11.36 1.05 -15.31
C ILE A 68 -12.63 0.20 -15.46
N LEU A 69 -13.32 -0.05 -14.34
CA LEU A 69 -14.47 -0.95 -14.30
C LEU A 69 -15.68 -0.41 -15.09
N LEU A 70 -15.94 0.89 -15.02
CA LEU A 70 -17.14 1.53 -15.57
C LEU A 70 -16.89 2.32 -16.87
N ASN A 71 -15.68 2.25 -17.44
CA ASN A 71 -15.27 3.07 -18.57
C ASN A 71 -16.28 3.02 -19.73
N ASP A 72 -16.58 1.81 -20.22
CA ASP A 72 -17.41 1.62 -21.41
C ASP A 72 -18.89 1.91 -21.15
N GLU A 73 -19.35 1.71 -19.91
CA GLU A 73 -20.69 2.08 -19.50
C GLU A 73 -20.86 3.60 -19.51
N TYR A 74 -19.93 4.35 -18.91
CA TYR A 74 -20.01 5.80 -18.82
C TYR A 74 -19.73 6.49 -20.15
N LEU A 75 -19.00 5.85 -21.07
CA LEU A 75 -18.85 6.33 -22.44
C LEU A 75 -20.19 6.26 -23.17
N ARG A 76 -20.90 5.13 -23.08
CA ARG A 76 -22.22 4.95 -23.72
C ARG A 76 -23.27 5.89 -23.15
N LYS A 77 -23.20 6.20 -21.85
CA LYS A 77 -24.11 7.12 -21.16
C LYS A 77 -23.74 8.61 -21.33
N ASP A 78 -22.69 8.93 -22.09
CA ASP A 78 -22.15 10.30 -22.23
C ASP A 78 -21.90 10.98 -20.87
N ALA A 79 -21.45 10.18 -19.90
CA ALA A 79 -21.28 10.53 -18.49
C ALA A 79 -19.80 10.53 -18.06
N ILE A 80 -18.87 10.35 -19.01
CA ILE A 80 -17.43 10.20 -18.77
C ILE A 80 -16.84 11.37 -17.95
N GLY A 81 -17.36 12.58 -18.17
CA GLY A 81 -16.92 13.80 -17.50
C GLY A 81 -17.18 13.82 -15.98
N ASN A 82 -18.05 12.95 -15.47
CA ASN A 82 -18.32 12.81 -14.04
C ASN A 82 -17.07 12.41 -13.26
N PHE A 83 -16.19 11.59 -13.86
CA PHE A 83 -14.96 11.16 -13.20
C PHE A 83 -14.01 12.33 -12.94
N LYS A 84 -13.84 13.23 -13.91
CA LYS A 84 -12.99 14.41 -13.76
C LYS A 84 -13.59 15.39 -12.75
N SER A 85 -14.91 15.54 -12.72
CA SER A 85 -15.61 16.31 -11.68
C SER A 85 -15.34 15.75 -10.28
N LEU A 86 -15.53 14.44 -10.12
CA LEU A 86 -15.37 13.75 -8.83
C LEU A 86 -13.92 13.76 -8.36
N LEU A 87 -12.95 13.62 -9.27
CA LEU A 87 -11.52 13.71 -8.98
C LEU A 87 -11.18 15.03 -8.29
N TYR A 88 -11.58 16.17 -8.86
CA TYR A 88 -11.26 17.47 -8.27
C TYR A 88 -11.93 17.68 -6.91
N ILE A 89 -13.18 17.22 -6.75
CA ILE A 89 -13.89 17.27 -5.46
C ILE A 89 -13.14 16.44 -4.42
N MET A 90 -12.72 15.21 -4.76
CA MET A 90 -11.99 14.33 -3.87
C MET A 90 -10.62 14.89 -3.49
N VAL A 91 -9.85 15.39 -4.47
CA VAL A 91 -8.55 16.03 -4.21
C VAL A 91 -8.72 17.23 -3.27
N PHE A 92 -9.71 18.08 -3.51
CA PHE A 92 -9.98 19.24 -2.65
C PHE A 92 -10.35 18.84 -1.22
N LEU A 93 -11.36 17.99 -1.06
CA LEU A 93 -11.84 17.56 0.27
C LEU A 93 -10.75 16.83 1.06
N SER A 94 -10.01 15.94 0.40
CA SER A 94 -8.95 15.18 1.07
C SER A 94 -7.68 16.01 1.30
N SER A 95 -7.41 17.05 0.51
CA SER A 95 -6.35 18.02 0.85
C SER A 95 -6.67 18.74 2.15
N PHE A 96 -7.92 19.14 2.36
CA PHE A 96 -8.34 19.75 3.62
C PHE A 96 -8.12 18.80 4.81
N VAL A 97 -8.52 17.53 4.67
CA VAL A 97 -8.31 16.52 5.72
C VAL A 97 -6.83 16.25 5.98
N VAL A 98 -6.01 16.08 4.94
CA VAL A 98 -4.56 15.88 5.09
C VAL A 98 -3.90 17.07 5.78
N GLY A 99 -4.26 18.30 5.42
CA GLY A 99 -3.76 19.51 6.07
C GLY A 99 -4.17 19.58 7.54
N LEU A 100 -5.45 19.32 7.84
CA LEU A 100 -5.98 19.31 9.21
C LEU A 100 -5.32 18.23 10.07
N VAL A 101 -5.15 17.01 9.54
CA VAL A 101 -4.43 15.93 10.24
C VAL A 101 -2.99 16.34 10.52
N SER A 102 -2.29 16.91 9.55
CA SER A 102 -0.88 17.32 9.70
C SER A 102 -0.70 18.39 10.77
N ILE A 103 -1.62 19.36 10.85
CA ILE A 103 -1.55 20.44 11.85
C ILE A 103 -2.03 19.94 13.22
N LEU A 104 -3.18 19.27 13.30
CA LEU A 104 -3.81 18.95 14.59
C LEU A 104 -3.23 17.69 15.27
N LEU A 105 -2.84 16.68 14.50
CA LEU A 105 -2.32 15.42 15.07
C LEU A 105 -0.80 15.36 15.11
N TYR A 106 -0.11 16.12 14.25
CA TYR A 106 1.35 16.07 14.12
C TYR A 106 2.04 17.40 14.43
N SER A 107 1.29 18.46 14.73
CA SER A 107 1.81 19.79 15.09
C SER A 107 2.82 20.36 14.08
N VAL A 108 2.60 20.06 12.80
CA VAL A 108 3.50 20.42 11.70
C VAL A 108 3.36 21.90 11.36
N SER A 109 4.47 22.55 10.97
CA SER A 109 4.44 23.95 10.57
C SER A 109 3.60 24.19 9.31
N ILE A 110 3.15 25.43 9.10
CA ILE A 110 2.37 25.82 7.90
C ILE A 110 3.17 25.55 6.62
N GLN A 111 4.47 25.87 6.62
CA GLN A 111 5.36 25.66 5.47
C GLN A 111 5.46 24.17 5.11
N GLU A 112 5.72 23.31 6.08
CA GLU A 112 5.81 21.87 5.87
C GLU A 112 4.46 21.29 5.43
N THR A 113 3.36 21.81 5.96
CA THR A 113 2.00 21.43 5.55
C THR A 113 1.76 21.78 4.08
N ILE A 114 2.17 22.97 3.63
CA ILE A 114 2.05 23.35 2.21
C ILE A 114 2.85 22.41 1.31
N LEU A 115 4.09 22.10 1.68
CA LEU A 115 4.93 21.15 0.92
C LEU A 115 4.32 19.74 0.90
N LEU A 116 3.76 19.29 2.03
CA LEU A 116 3.07 18.01 2.12
C LEU A 116 1.81 17.98 1.24
N LEU A 117 1.05 19.07 1.18
CA LEU A 117 -0.11 19.19 0.30
C LEU A 117 0.28 19.17 -1.18
N ILE A 118 1.39 19.82 -1.55
CA ILE A 118 1.94 19.72 -2.91
C ILE A 118 2.26 18.26 -3.24
N TYR A 119 2.96 17.56 -2.34
CA TYR A 119 3.23 16.13 -2.52
C TYR A 119 1.95 15.31 -2.68
N TYR A 120 0.97 15.50 -1.79
CA TYR A 120 -0.32 14.81 -1.82
C TYR A 120 -1.07 15.02 -3.14
N ILE A 121 -1.16 16.27 -3.60
CA ILE A 121 -1.88 16.63 -4.83
C ILE A 121 -1.21 15.96 -6.04
N LEU A 122 0.12 16.04 -6.15
CA LEU A 122 0.87 15.41 -7.23
C LEU A 122 0.70 13.88 -7.24
N LEU A 123 0.79 13.25 -6.06
CA LEU A 123 0.59 11.81 -5.93
C LEU A 123 -0.84 11.40 -6.30
N SER A 124 -1.84 12.16 -5.86
CA SER A 124 -3.26 11.89 -6.15
C SER A 124 -3.57 11.96 -7.64
N PHE A 125 -3.11 13.02 -8.33
CA PHE A 125 -3.27 13.13 -9.77
C PHE A 125 -2.53 12.03 -10.52
N ARG A 126 -1.31 11.68 -10.11
CA ARG A 126 -0.58 10.52 -10.66
C ARG A 126 -1.40 9.23 -10.51
N SER A 127 -1.90 8.93 -9.31
CA SER A 127 -2.68 7.71 -9.04
C SER A 127 -3.95 7.63 -9.88
N TYR A 128 -4.59 8.76 -10.18
CA TYR A 128 -5.70 8.79 -11.13
C TYR A 128 -5.24 8.62 -12.59
N TYR A 129 -4.37 9.51 -13.09
CA TYR A 129 -4.07 9.62 -14.53
C TYR A 129 -3.28 8.44 -15.11
N ILE A 130 -2.50 7.74 -14.29
CA ILE A 130 -1.81 6.50 -14.70
C ILE A 130 -2.78 5.43 -15.18
N THR A 131 -4.05 5.53 -14.79
CA THR A 131 -5.14 4.66 -15.23
C THR A 131 -5.41 4.74 -16.72
N GLY A 132 -5.16 5.88 -17.37
CA GLY A 132 -5.31 5.97 -18.82
C GLY A 132 -4.42 4.96 -19.56
N PHE A 133 -3.22 4.68 -19.03
CA PHE A 133 -2.34 3.65 -19.59
C PHE A 133 -2.91 2.25 -19.42
N ARG A 134 -3.62 2.00 -18.33
CA ARG A 134 -4.27 0.70 -18.05
C ARG A 134 -5.50 0.49 -18.92
N ILE A 135 -6.32 1.51 -19.13
CA ILE A 135 -7.49 1.46 -20.04
C ILE A 135 -7.05 1.22 -21.49
N GLU A 136 -5.97 1.88 -21.93
CA GLU A 136 -5.37 1.67 -23.26
C GLU A 136 -4.55 0.36 -23.36
N ASN A 137 -4.44 -0.43 -22.29
CA ASN A 137 -3.57 -1.62 -22.19
C ASN A 137 -2.10 -1.35 -22.59
N ASN A 138 -1.61 -0.13 -22.38
CA ASN A 138 -0.26 0.29 -22.74
C ASN A 138 0.71 0.18 -21.56
N TYR A 139 1.15 -1.05 -21.29
CA TYR A 139 2.07 -1.36 -20.20
C TYR A 139 3.46 -0.72 -20.35
N ASN A 140 3.88 -0.37 -21.58
CA ASN A 140 5.15 0.32 -21.82
C ASN A 140 5.14 1.74 -21.23
N LYS A 141 4.05 2.51 -21.42
CA LYS A 141 3.89 3.84 -20.80
C LYS A 141 3.95 3.76 -19.28
N LEU A 142 3.33 2.72 -18.71
CA LEU A 142 3.34 2.43 -17.28
C LEU A 142 4.75 2.09 -16.76
N MET A 143 5.50 1.25 -17.46
CA MET A 143 6.89 0.92 -17.13
C MET A 143 7.77 2.18 -17.17
N ILE A 144 7.68 3.00 -18.22
CA ILE A 144 8.41 4.26 -18.33
C ILE A 144 8.07 5.18 -17.16
N ASN A 145 6.80 5.27 -16.77
CA ASN A 145 6.38 6.06 -15.63
C ASN A 145 7.05 5.61 -14.33
N ASN A 146 7.16 4.30 -14.10
CA ASN A 146 7.85 3.78 -12.91
C ASN A 146 9.36 3.99 -12.96
N MET A 147 9.99 3.93 -14.14
CA MET A 147 11.41 4.28 -14.30
C MET A 147 11.66 5.77 -14.04
N ILE A 148 10.76 6.66 -14.48
CA ILE A 148 10.80 8.09 -14.15
C ILE A 148 10.69 8.30 -12.63
N MET A 149 9.90 7.48 -11.93
CA MET A 149 9.82 7.51 -10.46
C MET A 149 11.17 7.20 -9.82
N CYS A 150 11.87 6.18 -10.32
CA CYS A 150 13.19 5.78 -9.85
C CYS A 150 14.21 6.91 -10.03
N VAL A 151 14.26 7.53 -11.20
CA VAL A 151 15.11 8.70 -11.47
C VAL A 151 14.73 9.87 -10.56
N GLY A 152 13.44 10.10 -10.37
CA GLY A 152 12.92 11.13 -9.46
C GLY A 152 13.36 10.93 -8.01
N TYR A 153 13.43 9.69 -7.52
CA TYR A 153 13.99 9.41 -6.19
C TYR A 153 15.47 9.79 -6.09
N LEU A 154 16.28 9.46 -7.11
CA LEU A 154 17.70 9.82 -7.13
C LEU A 154 17.90 11.35 -7.12
N ILE A 155 17.13 12.07 -7.93
CA ILE A 155 17.15 13.55 -7.94
C ILE A 155 16.66 14.09 -6.60
N GLY A 156 15.59 13.52 -6.05
CA GLY A 156 15.03 13.90 -4.75
C GLY A 156 16.03 13.76 -3.60
N ILE A 157 16.81 12.67 -3.59
CA ILE A 157 17.91 12.45 -2.63
C ILE A 157 18.96 13.55 -2.77
N ALA A 158 19.43 13.82 -3.99
CA ALA A 158 20.46 14.83 -4.23
C ALA A 158 20.02 16.22 -3.76
N LEU A 159 18.75 16.58 -4.01
CA LEU A 159 18.20 17.87 -3.59
C LEU A 159 17.95 17.95 -2.08
N PHE A 160 17.55 16.85 -1.44
CA PHE A 160 17.44 16.78 0.01
C PHE A 160 18.79 17.04 0.68
N GLN A 161 19.89 16.50 0.17
CA GLN A 161 21.22 16.72 0.74
C GLN A 161 21.67 18.19 0.66
N VAL A 162 21.12 18.99 -0.24
CA VAL A 162 21.44 20.41 -0.38
C VAL A 162 20.55 21.29 0.51
N TRP A 163 19.26 20.97 0.60
CA TRP A 163 18.27 21.85 1.24
C TRP A 163 17.77 21.37 2.61
N ALA A 164 18.05 20.12 2.99
CA ALA A 164 17.55 19.47 4.21
C ALA A 164 16.00 19.49 4.35
N VAL A 165 15.28 19.62 3.24
CA VAL A 165 13.80 19.59 3.19
C VAL A 165 13.35 18.23 2.64
N TRP A 166 12.97 17.32 3.53
CA TRP A 166 12.67 15.92 3.16
C TRP A 166 11.48 15.76 2.21
N GLN A 167 10.51 16.69 2.23
CA GLN A 167 9.34 16.67 1.35
C GLN A 167 9.76 16.72 -0.12
N ILE A 168 10.85 17.41 -0.46
CA ILE A 168 11.38 17.51 -1.82
C ILE A 168 11.73 16.14 -2.38
N ALA A 169 12.23 15.24 -1.53
CA ALA A 169 12.58 13.88 -1.89
C ALA A 169 11.37 13.05 -2.36
N TYR A 170 10.15 13.48 -2.03
CA TYR A 170 8.88 12.90 -2.46
C TYR A 170 8.16 13.74 -3.54
N ILE A 171 8.24 15.06 -3.47
CA ILE A 171 7.63 15.98 -4.44
C ILE A 171 8.22 15.78 -5.83
N ILE A 172 9.55 15.64 -5.95
CA ILE A 172 10.23 15.49 -7.25
C ILE A 172 9.78 14.22 -7.98
N PRO A 173 9.86 13.00 -7.41
CA PRO A 173 9.37 11.80 -8.09
C PRO A 173 7.87 11.85 -8.36
N ALA A 174 7.06 12.36 -7.43
CA ALA A 174 5.62 12.52 -7.65
C ALA A 174 5.32 13.49 -8.80
N GLY A 175 6.02 14.61 -8.87
CA GLY A 175 5.88 15.64 -9.90
C GLY A 175 6.27 15.14 -11.28
N LEU A 176 7.44 14.53 -11.43
CA LEU A 176 7.91 13.99 -12.71
C LEU A 176 6.96 12.91 -13.26
N THR A 177 6.51 12.01 -12.39
CA THR A 177 5.59 10.93 -12.79
C THR A 177 4.18 11.43 -13.05
N CYS A 178 3.67 12.37 -12.26
CA CYS A 178 2.40 13.05 -12.52
C CYS A 178 2.44 13.78 -13.87
N LEU A 179 3.49 14.53 -14.15
CA LEU A 179 3.67 15.26 -15.41
C LEU A 179 3.68 14.31 -16.61
N HIS A 180 4.43 13.21 -16.51
CA HIS A 180 4.46 12.18 -17.54
C HIS A 180 3.06 11.57 -17.77
N ALA A 181 2.36 11.19 -16.69
CA ALA A 181 1.00 10.65 -16.75
C ALA A 181 0.03 11.63 -17.44
N CYS A 182 0.02 12.89 -17.01
CA CYS A 182 -0.83 13.95 -17.58
C CYS A 182 -0.56 14.20 -19.07
N LYS A 183 0.71 14.19 -19.50
CA LYS A 183 1.07 14.43 -20.91
C LYS A 183 0.71 13.27 -21.84
N LYS A 184 0.78 12.03 -21.34
CA LYS A 184 0.65 10.83 -22.19
C LYS A 184 -0.72 10.16 -22.13
N THR A 185 -1.57 10.57 -21.18
CA THR A 185 -2.94 10.08 -21.02
C THR A 185 -3.93 10.90 -21.86
N ASN A 186 -4.96 10.26 -22.38
CA ASN A 186 -6.08 10.97 -23.01
C ASN A 186 -7.10 11.49 -21.99
N LEU A 187 -7.07 10.99 -20.74
CA LEU A 187 -8.01 11.36 -19.68
C LEU A 187 -7.98 12.86 -19.33
N LEU A 188 -6.85 13.55 -19.56
CA LEU A 188 -6.74 14.98 -19.28
C LEU A 188 -7.61 15.82 -20.23
N LYS A 189 -7.81 15.35 -21.47
CA LYS A 189 -8.60 16.02 -22.52
C LYS A 189 -10.10 15.94 -22.29
N GLU A 190 -10.55 15.04 -21.41
CA GLU A 190 -11.97 14.88 -21.09
C GLU A 190 -12.53 16.16 -20.47
N GLN A 191 -13.75 16.52 -20.87
CA GLN A 191 -14.44 17.68 -20.31
C GLN A 191 -15.00 17.34 -18.92
N LYS A 192 -15.00 18.33 -18.04
CA LYS A 192 -15.68 18.22 -16.75
C LYS A 192 -17.19 18.29 -17.01
N ARG A 193 -17.94 17.29 -16.55
CA ARG A 193 -19.41 17.28 -16.64
C ARG A 193 -20.00 16.68 -15.36
N VAL A 194 -21.21 17.11 -15.01
CA VAL A 194 -22.02 16.48 -13.97
C VAL A 194 -23.32 16.05 -14.63
N THR A 195 -23.59 14.75 -14.60
CA THR A 195 -24.82 14.13 -15.14
C THR A 195 -25.55 13.36 -14.05
N ALA A 196 -26.70 12.76 -14.39
CA ALA A 196 -27.47 11.91 -13.47
C ALA A 196 -26.65 10.75 -12.89
N GLU A 197 -25.63 10.28 -13.61
CA GLU A 197 -24.74 9.18 -13.18
C GLU A 197 -23.69 9.62 -12.14
N PHE A 198 -23.65 10.90 -11.75
CA PHE A 198 -22.66 11.40 -10.80
C PHE A 198 -22.84 10.81 -9.39
N MET A 199 -24.08 10.70 -8.90
CA MET A 199 -24.36 10.14 -7.57
C MET A 199 -24.13 8.63 -7.52
N PRO A 200 -24.59 7.82 -8.50
CA PRO A 200 -24.19 6.41 -8.61
C PRO A 200 -22.67 6.22 -8.62
N LEU A 201 -21.93 7.03 -9.38
CA LEU A 201 -20.47 7.00 -9.40
C LEU A 201 -19.86 7.28 -8.02
N THR A 202 -20.37 8.31 -7.34
CA THR A 202 -19.91 8.73 -6.02
C THR A 202 -20.15 7.64 -4.99
N ASN A 203 -21.34 7.04 -4.96
CA ASN A 203 -21.69 5.94 -4.05
C ASN A 203 -20.82 4.71 -4.30
N LYS A 204 -20.63 4.33 -5.57
CA LYS A 204 -19.77 3.19 -5.94
C LYS A 204 -18.32 3.43 -5.52
N THR A 205 -17.81 4.64 -5.75
CA THR A 205 -16.45 5.02 -5.35
C THR A 205 -16.32 5.02 -3.83
N GLY A 206 -17.28 5.60 -3.09
CA GLY A 206 -17.30 5.60 -1.62
C GLY A 206 -17.26 4.19 -1.03
N SER A 207 -17.99 3.24 -1.60
CA SER A 207 -17.92 1.82 -1.18
C SER A 207 -16.52 1.21 -1.37
N PHE A 208 -15.83 1.56 -2.47
CA PHE A 208 -14.44 1.13 -2.71
C PHE A 208 -13.45 1.81 -1.75
N MET A 209 -13.67 3.09 -1.41
CA MET A 209 -12.87 3.81 -0.41
C MET A 209 -12.93 3.11 0.96
N ILE A 210 -14.14 2.78 1.43
CA ILE A 210 -14.35 2.08 2.71
C ILE A 210 -13.65 0.71 2.68
N SER A 211 -13.82 -0.03 1.59
CA SER A 211 -13.16 -1.33 1.40
C SER A 211 -11.63 -1.24 1.41
N TYR A 212 -11.08 -0.15 0.85
CA TYR A 212 -9.64 0.10 0.85
C TYR A 212 -9.11 0.37 2.25
N VAL A 213 -9.78 1.21 3.04
CA VAL A 213 -9.36 1.52 4.41
C VAL A 213 -9.32 0.26 5.28
N LEU A 214 -10.37 -0.57 5.21
CA LEU A 214 -10.46 -1.82 5.97
C LEU A 214 -9.43 -2.86 5.53
N GLY A 215 -9.10 -2.91 4.23
CA GLY A 215 -8.12 -3.84 3.70
C GLY A 215 -6.69 -3.31 3.72
N SER A 216 -6.35 -2.46 2.75
CA SER A 216 -4.97 -2.01 2.50
C SER A 216 -4.54 -0.85 3.40
N GLY A 217 -5.48 0.02 3.80
CA GLY A 217 -5.20 1.18 4.65
C GLY A 217 -4.59 0.81 6.00
N MET A 218 -4.98 -0.34 6.56
CA MET A 218 -4.45 -0.88 7.83
C MET A 218 -2.94 -1.15 7.81
N THR A 219 -2.30 -1.24 6.64
CA THR A 219 -0.84 -1.41 6.50
C THR A 219 -0.03 -0.21 7.04
N TYR A 220 -0.69 0.94 7.15
CA TYR A 220 -0.11 2.20 7.61
C TYR A 220 -0.62 2.65 8.98
N PHE A 221 -1.49 1.84 9.60
CA PHE A 221 -2.07 2.14 10.90
C PHE A 221 -0.99 2.32 11.98
N ASP A 222 0.06 1.49 11.93
CA ASP A 222 1.20 1.57 12.83
C ASP A 222 1.80 2.97 12.94
N ARG A 223 2.12 3.61 11.82
CA ARG A 223 2.75 4.93 11.80
C ARG A 223 1.79 6.03 12.23
N ILE A 224 0.50 5.89 11.90
CA ILE A 224 -0.53 6.87 12.25
C ILE A 224 -0.87 6.81 13.74
N TYR A 225 -0.85 5.61 14.31
CA TYR A 225 -1.22 5.38 15.69
C TYR A 225 -0.05 5.59 16.66
N LEU A 226 1.15 5.13 16.30
CA LEU A 226 2.31 5.22 17.19
C LEU A 226 2.82 6.65 17.36
N TYR A 227 2.79 7.48 16.31
CA TYR A 227 3.37 8.83 16.39
C TYR A 227 2.70 9.71 17.47
N PRO A 228 1.37 9.87 17.51
CA PRO A 228 0.75 10.77 18.48
C PRO A 228 0.82 10.25 19.92
N ILE A 229 1.12 8.96 20.12
CA ILE A 229 1.09 8.31 21.44
C ILE A 229 2.48 8.10 22.03
N LEU A 230 3.42 7.59 21.22
CA LEU A 230 4.79 7.27 21.66
C LEU A 230 5.87 8.16 21.02
N GLY A 231 5.50 9.04 20.08
CA GLY A 231 6.44 9.92 19.40
C GLY A 231 7.15 9.32 18.19
N GLY A 232 7.99 10.12 17.53
CA GLY A 232 8.63 9.74 16.27
C GLY A 232 9.71 8.68 16.43
N ALA A 233 10.46 8.67 17.54
CA ALA A 233 11.44 7.62 17.84
C ALA A 233 10.82 6.19 17.83
N ALA A 234 9.62 6.02 18.39
CA ALA A 234 8.91 4.75 18.38
C ALA A 234 8.49 4.32 16.96
N VAL A 235 8.01 5.27 16.15
CA VAL A 235 7.65 5.03 14.74
C VAL A 235 8.88 4.62 13.93
N SER A 236 9.99 5.34 14.10
CA SER A 236 11.26 5.06 13.43
C SER A 236 11.77 3.67 13.78
N THR A 237 11.83 3.35 15.08
CA THR A 237 12.28 2.04 15.59
C THR A 237 11.40 0.90 15.05
N TYR A 238 10.07 1.06 15.10
CA TYR A 238 9.13 0.07 14.58
C TYR A 238 9.21 -0.09 13.05
N HIS A 239 9.41 1.00 12.33
CA HIS A 239 9.55 0.94 10.88
C HIS A 239 10.82 0.19 10.47
N VAL A 240 11.94 0.47 11.13
CA VAL A 240 13.21 -0.20 10.86
C VAL A 240 13.13 -1.69 11.23
N SER A 241 12.51 -2.04 12.36
CA SER A 241 12.35 -3.45 12.75
C SER A 241 11.45 -4.25 11.81
N THR A 242 10.47 -3.61 11.16
CA THR A 242 9.55 -4.24 10.19
C THR A 242 10.07 -4.29 8.76
N LEU A 243 11.26 -3.75 8.47
CA LEU A 243 11.81 -3.54 7.12
C LEU A 243 11.73 -4.80 6.23
N MET A 244 12.34 -5.90 6.66
CA MET A 244 12.43 -7.13 5.87
C MET A 244 11.09 -7.85 5.75
N GLY A 245 10.27 -7.81 6.80
CA GLY A 245 8.95 -8.41 6.78
C GLY A 245 7.98 -7.67 5.83
N LYS A 246 7.99 -6.33 5.85
CA LYS A 246 7.20 -5.52 4.92
C LYS A 246 7.70 -5.63 3.47
N PHE A 247 8.99 -5.92 3.25
CA PHE A 247 9.51 -6.19 1.92
C PHE A 247 8.79 -7.40 1.26
N LEU A 248 8.53 -8.48 2.01
CA LEU A 248 7.72 -9.59 1.49
C LEU A 248 6.30 -9.14 1.12
N SER A 249 5.64 -8.38 2.00
CA SER A 249 4.29 -7.86 1.75
C SER A 249 4.21 -7.06 0.45
N MET A 250 5.26 -6.30 0.13
CA MET A 250 5.36 -5.51 -1.09
C MET A 250 5.53 -6.39 -2.34
N LEU A 251 6.25 -7.51 -2.25
CA LEU A 251 6.41 -8.48 -3.34
C LEU A 251 5.14 -9.30 -3.60
N ILE A 252 4.31 -9.50 -2.57
CA ILE A 252 3.06 -10.25 -2.72
C ILE A 252 2.05 -9.52 -3.61
N ALA A 253 2.03 -8.18 -3.63
CA ALA A 253 1.12 -7.42 -4.47
C ALA A 253 1.19 -7.78 -5.98
N PRO A 254 2.37 -7.77 -6.64
CA PRO A 254 2.48 -8.26 -8.01
C PRO A 254 2.26 -9.78 -8.14
N MET A 255 2.60 -10.59 -7.13
CA MET A 255 2.33 -12.03 -7.14
C MET A 255 0.82 -12.33 -7.12
N ASN A 256 0.03 -11.53 -6.40
CA ASN A 256 -1.42 -11.69 -6.29
C ASN A 256 -2.13 -11.63 -7.65
N MET A 257 -1.64 -10.81 -8.57
CA MET A 257 -2.17 -10.74 -9.94
C MET A 257 -2.00 -12.07 -10.68
N VAL A 258 -0.86 -12.72 -10.48
CA VAL A 258 -0.55 -14.03 -11.07
C VAL A 258 -1.38 -15.11 -10.41
N ILE A 259 -1.37 -15.17 -9.07
CA ILE A 259 -2.10 -16.16 -8.26
C ILE A 259 -3.59 -16.14 -8.60
N LEU A 260 -4.20 -14.95 -8.64
CA LEU A 260 -5.62 -14.79 -8.99
C LEU A 260 -5.91 -15.31 -10.41
N SER A 261 -5.03 -15.00 -11.38
CA SER A 261 -5.19 -15.42 -12.77
C SER A 261 -5.15 -16.94 -12.95
N TYR A 262 -4.37 -17.64 -12.13
CA TYR A 262 -4.37 -19.11 -12.09
C TYR A 262 -5.56 -19.66 -11.30
N ALA A 263 -5.86 -19.08 -10.14
CA ALA A 263 -6.99 -19.49 -9.30
C ALA A 263 -8.33 -19.39 -10.05
N ALA A 264 -8.52 -18.36 -10.88
CA ALA A 264 -9.71 -18.19 -11.71
C ALA A 264 -9.92 -19.31 -12.75
N LYS A 265 -8.85 -20.00 -13.19
CA LYS A 265 -8.91 -21.09 -14.18
C LYS A 265 -9.20 -22.45 -13.57
N ILE A 266 -9.07 -22.59 -12.25
CA ILE A 266 -9.37 -23.83 -11.54
C ILE A 266 -10.90 -23.99 -11.49
N LYS A 267 -11.40 -25.08 -12.09
CA LYS A 267 -12.84 -25.37 -12.17
C LYS A 267 -13.42 -25.77 -10.80
N VAL A 268 -12.71 -26.64 -10.07
CA VAL A 268 -13.12 -27.15 -8.76
C VAL A 268 -11.93 -27.17 -7.83
N PHE A 269 -12.07 -26.59 -6.64
CA PHE A 269 -11.06 -26.64 -5.59
C PHE A 269 -11.39 -27.77 -4.63
N THR A 270 -10.62 -28.86 -4.70
CA THR A 270 -10.77 -29.98 -3.75
C THR A 270 -10.25 -29.61 -2.37
N GLN A 271 -10.76 -30.25 -1.31
CA GLN A 271 -10.30 -29.97 0.06
C GLN A 271 -8.80 -30.21 0.24
N LYS A 272 -8.23 -31.24 -0.40
CA LYS A 272 -6.78 -31.49 -0.41
C LYS A 272 -5.99 -30.35 -1.06
N MET A 273 -6.50 -29.76 -2.16
CA MET A 273 -5.87 -28.60 -2.79
C MET A 273 -5.90 -27.38 -1.87
N LYS A 274 -7.04 -27.10 -1.22
CA LYS A 274 -7.15 -25.96 -0.31
C LYS A 274 -6.20 -26.08 0.88
N LEU A 275 -6.16 -27.25 1.50
CA LEU A 275 -5.21 -27.54 2.58
C LEU A 275 -3.76 -27.44 2.10
N GLY A 276 -3.46 -27.99 0.92
CA GLY A 276 -2.13 -27.89 0.30
C GLY A 276 -1.71 -26.45 0.03
N ILE A 277 -2.62 -25.57 -0.41
CA ILE A 277 -2.34 -24.14 -0.59
C ILE A 277 -1.99 -23.49 0.75
N ILE A 278 -2.79 -23.72 1.80
CA ILE A 278 -2.54 -23.16 3.14
C ILE A 278 -1.19 -23.61 3.68
N ILE A 279 -0.86 -24.90 3.56
CA ILE A 279 0.42 -25.45 4.02
C ILE A 279 1.58 -24.88 3.20
N ALA A 280 1.46 -24.84 1.87
CA ALA A 280 2.50 -24.29 0.99
C ALA A 280 2.76 -22.81 1.27
N ASP A 281 1.71 -22.02 1.51
CA ASP A 281 1.80 -20.60 1.87
C ASP A 281 2.48 -20.39 3.23
N LEU A 282 2.15 -21.22 4.24
CA LEU A 282 2.82 -21.21 5.53
C LEU A 282 4.30 -21.60 5.43
N ILE A 283 4.64 -22.62 4.63
CA ILE A 283 6.03 -23.03 4.41
C ILE A 283 6.80 -21.89 3.72
N PHE A 284 6.21 -21.27 2.70
CA PHE A 284 6.83 -20.17 1.97
C PHE A 284 7.06 -18.95 2.88
N CYS A 285 6.01 -18.47 3.56
CA CYS A 285 6.11 -17.31 4.43
C CYS A 285 6.92 -17.59 5.70
N GLY A 286 6.85 -18.80 6.26
CA GLY A 286 7.65 -19.24 7.40
C GLY A 286 9.13 -19.39 7.07
N GLY A 287 9.45 -19.95 5.90
CA GLY A 287 10.81 -20.03 5.39
C GLY A 287 11.40 -18.64 5.12
N PHE A 288 10.61 -17.73 4.55
CA PHE A 288 11.00 -16.33 4.41
C PHE A 288 11.23 -15.66 5.76
N ALA A 289 10.30 -15.81 6.71
CA ALA A 289 10.43 -15.25 8.05
C ALA A 289 11.71 -15.72 8.75
N PHE A 290 12.02 -17.03 8.66
CA PHE A 290 13.25 -17.60 9.19
C PHE A 290 14.48 -16.91 8.59
N GLY A 291 14.60 -16.86 7.25
CA GLY A 291 15.72 -16.17 6.61
C GLY A 291 15.78 -14.67 6.92
N ALA A 292 14.64 -14.00 6.96
CA ALA A 292 14.52 -12.58 7.26
C ALA A 292 14.94 -12.25 8.70
N ILE A 293 14.68 -13.11 9.68
CA ILE A 293 15.12 -12.88 11.08
C ILE A 293 16.64 -12.82 11.18
N PHE A 294 17.36 -13.67 10.44
CA PHE A 294 18.83 -13.65 10.43
C PHE A 294 19.41 -12.55 9.54
N LEU A 295 18.74 -12.22 8.44
CA LEU A 295 19.22 -11.20 7.50
C LEU A 295 18.91 -9.76 7.98
N SER A 296 17.83 -9.56 8.72
CA SER A 296 17.40 -8.23 9.19
C SER A 296 18.47 -7.51 10.01
N PRO A 297 19.14 -8.14 11.01
CA PRO A 297 20.25 -7.51 11.73
C PRO A 297 21.33 -6.96 10.81
N ILE A 298 21.74 -7.73 9.80
CA ILE A 298 22.78 -7.34 8.83
C ILE A 298 22.31 -6.14 8.01
N VAL A 299 21.08 -6.21 7.46
CA VAL A 299 20.51 -5.15 6.64
C VAL A 299 20.31 -3.87 7.45
N ILE A 300 19.81 -3.97 8.67
CA ILE A 300 19.59 -2.81 9.55
C ILE A 300 20.92 -2.21 9.97
N GLN A 301 21.94 -3.02 10.29
CA GLN A 301 23.25 -2.49 10.66
C GLN A 301 23.92 -1.72 9.50
N VAL A 302 23.69 -2.13 8.25
CA VAL A 302 24.22 -1.44 7.06
C VAL A 302 23.42 -0.19 6.73
N LEU A 303 22.08 -0.26 6.75
CA LEU A 303 21.21 0.82 6.25
C LEU A 303 20.73 1.80 7.33
N TYR A 304 20.62 1.33 8.57
CA TYR A 304 20.08 2.06 9.72
C TYR A 304 20.91 1.79 10.99
N PRO A 305 22.25 1.96 10.97
CA PRO A 305 23.12 1.62 12.09
C PRO A 305 22.70 2.29 13.41
N GLN A 306 22.19 3.52 13.34
CA GLN A 306 21.72 4.30 14.49
C GLN A 306 20.51 3.68 15.19
N TYR A 307 19.68 2.90 14.48
CA TYR A 307 18.48 2.25 15.05
C TYR A 307 18.72 0.81 15.47
N PHE A 308 19.87 0.21 15.18
CA PHE A 308 20.08 -1.23 15.36
C PHE A 308 19.89 -1.69 16.82
N SER A 309 20.45 -0.94 17.77
CA SER A 309 20.37 -1.25 19.21
C SER A 309 18.93 -1.26 19.72
N LEU A 310 18.10 -0.34 19.21
CA LEU A 310 16.68 -0.18 19.55
C LEU A 310 15.80 -1.19 18.80
N ALA A 311 16.06 -1.43 17.52
CA ALA A 311 15.21 -2.24 16.66
C ALA A 311 15.37 -3.75 16.92
N LYS A 312 16.56 -4.21 17.33
CA LYS A 312 16.92 -5.65 17.37
C LYS A 312 15.97 -6.52 18.19
N GLU A 313 15.42 -5.99 19.28
CA GLU A 313 14.53 -6.75 20.17
C GLU A 313 13.15 -7.01 19.54
N PHE A 314 12.71 -6.13 18.63
CA PHE A 314 11.41 -6.25 17.98
C PHE A 314 11.44 -7.12 16.73
N ILE A 315 12.59 -7.22 16.05
CA ILE A 315 12.76 -7.89 14.74
C ILE A 315 12.05 -9.25 14.68
N PRO A 316 12.25 -10.20 15.62
CA PRO A 316 11.68 -11.53 15.47
C PRO A 316 10.14 -11.50 15.45
N ILE A 317 9.53 -10.76 16.37
CA ILE A 317 8.07 -10.70 16.54
C ILE A 317 7.43 -10.03 15.33
N VAL A 318 7.95 -8.87 14.92
CA VAL A 318 7.35 -8.09 13.84
C VAL A 318 7.60 -8.71 12.47
N THR A 319 8.72 -9.40 12.28
CA THR A 319 9.00 -10.15 11.04
C THR A 319 8.01 -11.30 10.89
N VAL A 320 7.77 -12.08 11.96
CA VAL A 320 6.76 -13.14 11.94
C VAL A 320 5.36 -12.55 11.70
N ALA A 321 4.99 -11.48 12.40
CA ALA A 321 3.69 -10.83 12.25
C ALA A 321 3.41 -10.39 10.80
N THR A 322 4.37 -9.71 10.19
CA THR A 322 4.26 -9.22 8.80
C THR A 322 4.29 -10.34 7.77
N CYS A 323 5.02 -11.43 8.01
CA CYS A 323 5.00 -12.62 7.16
C CYS A 323 3.68 -13.40 7.26
N ILE A 324 3.07 -13.49 8.45
CA ILE A 324 1.73 -14.08 8.61
C ILE A 324 0.67 -13.19 7.95
N PHE A 325 0.77 -11.87 8.09
CA PHE A 325 -0.11 -10.93 7.39
C PHE A 325 0.01 -11.08 5.86
N SER A 326 1.23 -11.28 5.37
CA SER A 326 1.55 -11.60 3.98
C SER A 326 0.87 -12.90 3.52
N ALA A 327 0.99 -13.98 4.29
CA ALA A 327 0.31 -15.25 4.04
C ALA A 327 -1.22 -15.06 3.98
N ALA A 328 -1.79 -14.34 4.95
CA ALA A 328 -3.22 -14.04 4.97
C ALA A 328 -3.67 -13.28 3.71
N THR A 329 -2.80 -12.43 3.16
CA THR A 329 -3.06 -11.70 1.91
C THR A 329 -3.09 -12.62 0.70
N VAL A 330 -2.23 -13.64 0.64
CA VAL A 330 -2.27 -14.68 -0.40
C VAL A 330 -3.55 -15.49 -0.31
N LEU A 331 -3.92 -15.92 0.90
CA LEU A 331 -5.18 -16.66 1.13
C LEU A 331 -6.41 -15.83 0.75
N ARG A 332 -6.41 -14.52 1.05
CA ARG A 332 -7.49 -13.61 0.63
C ARG A 332 -7.70 -13.63 -0.88
N VAL A 333 -6.61 -13.66 -1.67
CA VAL A 333 -6.70 -13.66 -3.13
C VAL A 333 -7.34 -14.94 -3.65
N ILE A 334 -7.02 -16.09 -3.05
CA ILE A 334 -7.70 -17.35 -3.35
C ILE A 334 -9.16 -17.30 -2.88
N ALA A 335 -9.43 -16.72 -1.71
CA ALA A 335 -10.78 -16.57 -1.16
C ALA A 335 -11.69 -15.74 -2.07
N MET A 336 -11.17 -14.75 -2.80
CA MET A 336 -11.97 -13.99 -3.79
C MET A 336 -12.63 -14.88 -4.85
N ARG A 337 -12.10 -16.08 -5.11
CA ARG A 337 -12.70 -17.04 -6.05
C ARG A 337 -13.73 -17.97 -5.39
N LEU A 338 -13.61 -18.23 -4.09
CA LEU A 338 -14.30 -19.32 -3.39
C LEU A 338 -15.31 -18.86 -2.35
N VAL A 339 -15.14 -17.65 -1.85
CA VAL A 339 -15.86 -17.08 -0.71
C VAL A 339 -16.65 -15.86 -1.20
N SER A 340 -17.83 -15.64 -0.62
CA SER A 340 -18.65 -14.48 -0.98
C SER A 340 -17.96 -13.17 -0.58
N HIS A 341 -18.22 -12.12 -1.35
CA HIS A 341 -17.68 -10.78 -1.06
C HIS A 341 -18.02 -10.31 0.37
N ASN A 342 -19.22 -10.61 0.85
CA ASN A 342 -19.66 -10.25 2.20
C ASN A 342 -18.80 -10.92 3.29
N MET A 343 -18.43 -12.19 3.13
CA MET A 343 -17.59 -12.88 4.11
C MET A 343 -16.16 -12.34 4.11
N ILE A 344 -15.59 -12.00 2.95
CA ILE A 344 -14.28 -11.33 2.87
C ILE A 344 -14.33 -9.99 3.59
N PHE A 345 -15.37 -9.20 3.36
CA PHE A 345 -15.58 -7.92 4.04
C PHE A 345 -15.68 -8.08 5.56
N VAL A 346 -16.42 -9.09 6.04
CA VAL A 346 -16.53 -9.39 7.48
C VAL A 346 -15.17 -9.76 8.07
N ILE A 347 -14.40 -10.64 7.41
CA ILE A 347 -13.06 -11.05 7.90
C ILE A 347 -12.13 -9.85 8.02
N GLU A 348 -12.08 -8.97 7.02
CA GLU A 348 -11.25 -7.77 7.05
C GLU A 348 -11.73 -6.77 8.11
N SER A 349 -13.04 -6.64 8.33
CA SER A 349 -13.60 -5.78 9.38
C SER A 349 -13.24 -6.29 10.77
N VAL A 350 -13.36 -7.61 11.01
CA VAL A 350 -12.96 -8.24 12.27
C VAL A 350 -11.47 -8.04 12.52
N TYR A 351 -10.64 -8.25 11.49
CA TYR A 351 -9.20 -7.98 11.58
C TYR A 351 -8.91 -6.52 11.94
N ALA A 352 -9.52 -5.56 11.24
CA ALA A 352 -9.28 -4.14 11.47
C ALA A 352 -9.65 -3.72 12.91
N ILE A 353 -10.85 -4.12 13.37
CA ILE A 353 -11.31 -3.82 14.74
C ILE A 353 -10.39 -4.46 15.76
N LEU A 354 -10.05 -5.75 15.58
CA LEU A 354 -9.16 -6.46 16.49
C LEU A 354 -7.78 -5.81 16.54
N TYR A 355 -7.21 -5.44 15.39
CA TYR A 355 -5.90 -4.81 15.32
C TYR A 355 -5.88 -3.48 16.07
N VAL A 356 -6.90 -2.64 15.89
CA VAL A 356 -7.03 -1.37 16.61
C VAL A 356 -7.20 -1.60 18.11
N CYS A 357 -8.16 -2.43 18.53
CA CYS A 357 -8.43 -2.68 19.94
C CYS A 357 -7.24 -3.31 20.67
N MET A 358 -6.61 -4.32 20.07
CA MET A 358 -5.43 -4.97 20.65
C MET A 358 -4.23 -4.02 20.67
N SER A 359 -4.06 -3.18 19.64
CA SER A 359 -2.99 -2.17 19.63
C SER A 359 -3.14 -1.20 20.79
N VAL A 360 -4.35 -0.67 21.03
CA VAL A 360 -4.62 0.21 22.16
C VAL A 360 -4.34 -0.50 23.49
N PHE A 361 -4.88 -1.70 23.66
CA PHE A 361 -4.76 -2.44 24.92
C PHE A 361 -3.31 -2.84 25.22
N PHE A 362 -2.62 -3.52 24.30
CA PHE A 362 -1.25 -4.00 24.55
C PHE A 362 -0.22 -2.87 24.61
N LEU A 363 -0.40 -1.79 23.84
CA LEU A 363 0.47 -0.62 23.91
C LEU A 363 0.47 -0.02 25.32
N SER A 364 -0.71 0.01 25.98
CA SER A 364 -0.81 0.51 27.37
C SER A 364 -0.11 -0.38 28.40
N LEU A 365 0.11 -1.67 28.10
CA LEU A 365 0.76 -2.63 29.00
C LEU A 365 2.29 -2.61 28.86
N ASN A 366 2.80 -2.76 27.64
CA ASN A 366 4.24 -3.01 27.37
C ASN A 366 4.82 -2.04 26.33
N GLY A 367 4.19 -0.88 26.11
CA GLY A 367 4.65 0.11 25.13
C GLY A 367 4.80 -0.49 23.73
N LEU A 368 5.92 -0.20 23.07
CA LEU A 368 6.17 -0.63 21.69
C LEU A 368 6.20 -2.16 21.53
N MET A 369 6.71 -2.88 22.52
CA MET A 369 6.71 -4.35 22.50
C MET A 369 5.29 -4.91 22.55
N GLY A 370 4.43 -4.30 23.37
CA GLY A 370 3.00 -4.60 23.39
C GLY A 370 2.35 -4.43 22.02
N PHE A 371 2.64 -3.33 21.32
CA PHE A 371 2.16 -3.11 19.95
C PHE A 371 2.64 -4.18 18.96
N CYS A 372 3.87 -4.68 19.11
CA CYS A 372 4.39 -5.79 18.30
C CYS A 372 3.56 -7.07 18.51
N TYR A 373 3.23 -7.41 19.75
CA TYR A 373 2.36 -8.54 20.05
C TYR A 373 0.93 -8.36 19.53
N ALA A 374 0.36 -7.17 19.66
CA ALA A 374 -0.95 -6.87 19.08
C ALA A 374 -0.98 -7.08 17.56
N THR A 375 0.07 -6.64 16.87
CA THR A 375 0.24 -6.83 15.42
C THR A 375 0.31 -8.33 15.07
N LEU A 376 1.07 -9.11 15.84
CA LEU A 376 1.19 -10.56 15.64
C LEU A 376 -0.15 -11.28 15.84
N VAL A 377 -0.84 -11.01 16.95
CA VAL A 377 -2.13 -11.63 17.26
C VAL A 377 -3.17 -11.30 16.18
N ALA A 378 -3.25 -10.04 15.77
CA ALA A 378 -4.17 -9.62 14.70
C ALA A 378 -3.86 -10.33 13.37
N ALA A 379 -2.58 -10.47 13.01
CA ALA A 379 -2.16 -11.19 11.81
C ALA A 379 -2.53 -12.69 11.87
N ILE A 380 -2.32 -13.35 13.01
CA ILE A 380 -2.70 -14.76 13.23
C ILE A 380 -4.20 -14.95 13.07
N VAL A 381 -5.01 -14.07 13.69
CA VAL A 381 -6.48 -14.15 13.56
C VAL A 381 -6.91 -13.95 12.11
N ARG A 382 -6.36 -12.95 11.41
CA ARG A 382 -6.66 -12.71 9.98
C ARG A 382 -6.34 -13.93 9.12
N PHE A 383 -5.15 -14.52 9.31
CA PHE A 383 -4.73 -15.73 8.61
C PHE A 383 -5.69 -16.90 8.89
N SER A 384 -6.03 -17.11 10.16
CA SER A 384 -6.89 -18.21 10.62
C SER A 384 -8.30 -18.09 10.06
N LEU A 385 -8.86 -16.88 10.02
CA LEU A 385 -10.18 -16.61 9.45
C LEU A 385 -10.20 -16.89 7.93
N PHE A 386 -9.18 -16.44 7.19
CA PHE A 386 -9.09 -16.76 5.76
C PHE A 386 -8.88 -18.25 5.51
N GLY A 387 -7.95 -18.89 6.23
CA GLY A 387 -7.71 -20.34 6.13
C GLY A 387 -8.97 -21.16 6.45
N GLY A 388 -9.66 -20.83 7.54
CA GLY A 388 -10.94 -21.44 7.92
C GLY A 388 -12.03 -21.22 6.87
N SER A 389 -12.16 -20.00 6.34
CA SER A 389 -13.14 -19.69 5.30
C SER A 389 -12.94 -20.52 4.03
N LEU A 390 -11.68 -20.76 3.63
CA LEU A 390 -11.35 -21.59 2.48
C LEU A 390 -11.79 -23.05 2.71
N LEU A 391 -11.49 -23.61 3.88
CA LEU A 391 -11.84 -24.99 4.22
C LEU A 391 -13.37 -25.20 4.33
N LEU A 392 -14.08 -24.24 4.94
CA LEU A 392 -15.53 -24.31 5.16
C LEU A 392 -16.35 -24.03 3.89
N TYR A 393 -15.98 -23.02 3.10
CA TYR A 393 -16.69 -22.68 1.86
C TYR A 393 -16.19 -23.54 0.71
N GLY A 394 -16.79 -24.71 0.63
CA GLY A 394 -16.62 -25.67 -0.45
C GLY A 394 -17.62 -26.79 -0.30
N LYS A 395 -18.91 -26.48 -0.49
CA LYS A 395 -19.81 -27.53 -0.96
C LYS A 395 -19.34 -27.89 -2.37
N GLY A 396 -18.77 -29.09 -2.47
CA GLY A 396 -18.63 -29.76 -3.74
C GLY A 396 -19.98 -29.79 -4.44
N ASN A 397 -19.93 -29.71 -5.76
CA ASN A 397 -20.86 -30.55 -6.51
C ASN A 397 -20.47 -32.00 -6.28
#